data_AF-A0A1N7FJ99-F1
#
_entry.id   AF-A0A1N7FJ99-F1
#
_cell.length_a   1.000
_cell.length_b   1.000
_cell.length_c   1.000
_cell.angle_alpha   90.00
_cell.angle_beta   90.00
_cell.angle_gamma   90.00
#
_symmetry.space_group_name_H-M   'P 1'
#
loop_
_entity.id
_entity.type
_entity.pdbx_description
1 polymer ?
#
loop_
_entity_poly.entity_id
_entity_poly.type
_entity_poly.pdbx_seq_one_letter_code
_entity_poly.pdbx_strand_id
1 'polypeptide(L)'
;MTLPPPLDDLLSAAVVAYLGWSRAHMPEADEGAVVNLAQHEDADAAVLLRGVHEAIDASDRLEVTDLSASHDGGAALYKQRLRAARPDLSPDAVDALASRWFFNLRWLGVESGIDVPRYFVRYGGEGATPTPISLFRRRTVDGRPVDEVLKDVGNWQPDSRRGIANALAFPLESDLEQVTADEAAEFEDMARARRYVPFRSHRGPAPTEGRERSEEVP
;
A
#
# COMPACT_ATOMS: atom_id res chain seq x y z
N MET A 1 29.79 7.27 -34.35
CA MET A 1 29.81 6.22 -33.33
C MET A 1 29.55 6.91 -32.00
N THR A 2 28.35 6.73 -31.46
CA THR A 2 27.99 7.20 -30.12
C THR A 2 28.59 6.20 -29.13
N LEU A 3 29.31 6.66 -28.12
CA LEU A 3 29.80 5.78 -27.05
C LEU A 3 28.58 5.24 -26.28
N PRO A 4 28.62 3.97 -25.83
CA PRO A 4 27.54 3.43 -25.00
C PRO A 4 27.40 4.28 -23.73
N PRO A 5 26.17 4.48 -23.23
CA PRO A 5 25.95 5.23 -22.00
C PRO A 5 26.71 4.59 -20.84
N PRO A 6 27.17 5.38 -19.85
CA PRO A 6 27.62 4.85 -18.57
C PRO A 6 26.60 3.85 -18.01
N LEU A 7 27.06 2.78 -17.38
CA LEU A 7 26.19 1.73 -16.84
C LEU A 7 25.13 2.30 -15.87
N ASP A 8 25.51 3.36 -15.13
CA ASP A 8 24.66 4.08 -14.18
C ASP A 8 23.50 4.84 -14.88
N ASP A 9 23.78 5.44 -16.03
CA ASP A 9 22.77 6.12 -16.86
C ASP A 9 21.80 5.11 -17.47
N LEU A 10 22.31 3.96 -17.92
CA LEU A 10 21.50 2.89 -18.49
C LEU A 10 20.60 2.23 -17.44
N LEU A 11 21.11 2.00 -16.23
CA LEU A 11 20.32 1.50 -15.11
C LEU A 11 19.20 2.48 -14.73
N SER A 12 19.53 3.78 -14.67
CA SER A 12 18.55 4.82 -14.39
C SER A 12 17.42 4.85 -15.43
N ALA A 13 17.77 4.75 -16.72
CA ALA A 13 16.80 4.65 -17.80
C ALA A 13 15.95 3.38 -17.70
N ALA A 14 16.55 2.25 -17.31
CA ALA A 14 15.83 0.99 -17.09
C ALA A 14 14.83 1.08 -15.94
N VAL A 15 15.16 1.75 -14.83
CA VAL A 15 14.23 1.98 -13.71
C VAL A 15 13.01 2.80 -14.18
N VAL A 16 13.25 3.89 -14.91
CA VAL A 16 12.18 4.75 -15.45
C VAL A 16 11.29 3.98 -16.41
N ALA A 17 11.90 3.18 -17.31
CA ALA A 17 11.18 2.37 -18.28
C ALA A 17 10.33 1.29 -17.60
N TYR A 18 10.91 0.54 -16.66
CA TYR A 18 10.23 -0.52 -15.92
C TYR A 18 8.99 0.00 -15.17
N LEU A 19 9.12 1.17 -14.54
CA LEU A 19 8.06 1.77 -13.73
C LEU A 19 7.04 2.56 -14.56
N GLY A 20 7.24 2.73 -15.87
CA GLY A 20 6.37 3.54 -16.72
C GLY A 20 6.30 5.02 -16.31
N TRP A 21 7.34 5.52 -15.62
CA TRP A 21 7.37 6.88 -15.08
C TRP A 21 7.22 7.91 -16.21
N SER A 22 6.46 8.98 -15.94
CA SER A 22 5.99 10.00 -16.89
C SER A 22 4.98 9.54 -17.97
N ARG A 23 4.73 8.24 -18.14
CA ARG A 23 3.79 7.70 -19.15
C ARG A 23 2.48 7.22 -18.53
N ALA A 24 2.52 6.74 -17.30
CA ALA A 24 1.37 6.24 -16.57
C ALA A 24 1.26 6.91 -15.19
N HIS A 25 0.02 7.04 -14.70
CA HIS A 25 -0.24 7.50 -13.32
C HIS A 25 0.04 6.41 -12.26
N MET A 26 0.11 5.15 -12.68
CA MET A 26 0.43 4.02 -11.83
C MET A 26 1.82 3.49 -12.18
N PRO A 27 2.66 3.17 -11.18
CA PRO A 27 3.92 2.48 -11.44
C PRO A 27 3.62 1.08 -11.98
N GLU A 28 4.19 0.76 -13.14
CA GLU A 28 4.05 -0.55 -13.75
C GLU A 28 5.24 -1.46 -13.39
N ALA A 29 5.14 -2.74 -13.75
CA ALA A 29 6.22 -3.72 -13.70
C ALA A 29 6.50 -4.20 -15.13
N ASP A 30 6.88 -3.27 -16.01
CA ASP A 30 7.06 -3.52 -17.43
C ASP A 30 8.47 -4.04 -17.73
N GLU A 31 8.67 -5.34 -17.51
CA GLU A 31 9.91 -6.03 -17.89
C GLU A 31 10.18 -5.92 -19.40
N GLY A 32 9.14 -5.85 -20.23
CA GLY A 32 9.24 -5.72 -21.67
C GLY A 32 9.89 -4.40 -22.10
N ALA A 33 9.56 -3.30 -21.41
CA ALA A 33 10.20 -2.01 -21.63
C ALA A 33 11.72 -2.05 -21.33
N VAL A 34 12.14 -2.78 -20.30
CA VAL A 34 13.57 -2.96 -19.98
C VAL A 34 14.27 -3.80 -21.03
N VAL A 35 13.66 -4.89 -21.50
CA VAL A 35 14.21 -5.72 -22.57
C VAL A 35 14.38 -4.93 -23.87
N ASN A 36 13.39 -4.12 -24.24
CA ASN A 36 13.46 -3.26 -25.43
C ASN A 36 14.57 -2.21 -25.31
N LEU A 37 14.73 -1.59 -24.13
CA LEU A 37 15.82 -0.65 -23.86
C LEU A 37 17.18 -1.34 -23.98
N ALA A 38 17.34 -2.52 -23.38
CA ALA A 38 18.58 -3.29 -23.44
C ALA A 38 18.97 -3.63 -24.89
N GLN A 39 18.00 -4.01 -25.72
CA GLN A 39 18.23 -4.26 -27.15
C GLN A 39 18.66 -3.01 -27.91
N HIS A 40 18.05 -1.85 -27.63
CA HIS A 40 18.41 -0.60 -28.30
C HIS A 40 19.83 -0.13 -27.94
N GLU A 41 20.25 -0.38 -26.70
CA GLU A 41 21.54 0.06 -26.15
C GLU A 41 22.64 -1.01 -26.21
N ASP A 42 22.38 -2.14 -26.89
CA ASP A 42 23.29 -3.30 -27.02
C ASP A 42 23.81 -3.82 -25.66
N ALA A 43 22.90 -3.93 -24.69
CA ALA A 43 23.18 -4.35 -23.32
C ALA A 43 22.48 -5.67 -22.95
N ASP A 44 22.97 -6.32 -21.89
CA ASP A 44 22.36 -7.54 -21.36
C ASP A 44 21.09 -7.20 -20.55
N ALA A 45 19.93 -7.59 -21.09
CA ALA A 45 18.63 -7.37 -20.45
C ALA A 45 18.50 -8.02 -19.07
N ALA A 46 19.10 -9.20 -18.84
CA ALA A 46 19.02 -9.89 -17.57
C ALA A 46 19.85 -9.18 -16.48
N VAL A 47 20.97 -8.57 -16.86
CA VAL A 47 21.76 -7.73 -15.96
C VAL A 47 21.01 -6.46 -15.61
N LEU A 48 20.38 -5.80 -16.59
CA LEU A 48 19.59 -4.59 -16.35
C LEU A 48 18.37 -4.86 -15.46
N LEU A 49 17.58 -5.91 -15.74
CA LEU A 49 16.44 -6.29 -14.90
C LEU A 49 16.86 -6.58 -13.46
N ARG A 50 18.00 -7.26 -13.26
CA ARG A 50 18.54 -7.48 -11.92
C ARG A 50 18.87 -6.16 -11.23
N GLY A 51 19.55 -5.24 -11.91
CA GLY A 51 19.85 -3.92 -11.36
C GLY A 51 18.60 -3.11 -11.00
N VAL A 52 17.55 -3.20 -11.82
CA VAL A 52 16.23 -2.59 -11.55
C VAL A 52 15.63 -3.17 -10.27
N HIS A 53 15.61 -4.50 -10.12
CA HIS A 53 15.12 -5.15 -8.91
C HIS A 53 15.96 -4.79 -7.68
N GLU A 54 17.28 -4.73 -7.79
CA GLU A 54 18.16 -4.27 -6.71
C GLU A 54 17.89 -2.81 -6.33
N ALA A 55 17.54 -1.94 -7.28
CA ALA A 55 17.12 -0.55 -7.01
C ALA A 55 15.77 -0.47 -6.30
N ILE A 56 14.81 -1.30 -6.70
CA ILE A 56 13.53 -1.42 -6.03
C ILE A 56 13.71 -1.95 -4.61
N ASP A 57 14.51 -2.99 -4.41
CA ASP A 57 14.82 -3.55 -3.09
C ASP A 57 15.51 -2.54 -2.18
N ALA A 58 16.47 -1.77 -2.71
CA ALA A 58 17.14 -0.72 -1.95
C ALA A 58 16.15 0.38 -1.53
N SER A 59 15.25 0.76 -2.44
CA SER A 59 14.14 1.69 -2.22
C SER A 59 13.18 1.16 -1.13
N ASP A 60 12.76 -0.11 -1.22
CA ASP A 60 11.81 -0.74 -0.29
C ASP A 60 12.40 -1.03 1.10
N ARG A 61 13.72 -0.96 1.27
CA ARG A 61 14.38 -1.07 2.59
C ARG A 61 14.53 0.28 3.30
N LEU A 62 14.18 1.38 2.65
CA LEU A 62 14.22 2.69 3.29
C LEU A 62 13.05 2.84 4.26
N GLU A 63 13.33 2.70 5.54
CA GLU A 63 12.37 3.07 6.57
C GLU A 63 12.17 4.59 6.54
N VAL A 64 10.92 5.03 6.32
CA VAL A 64 10.53 6.43 6.56
C VAL A 64 9.36 6.41 7.53
N THR A 65 9.72 6.39 8.81
CA THR A 65 8.80 6.61 9.92
C THR A 65 8.56 8.12 10.06
N ASP A 66 7.35 8.53 10.46
CA ASP A 66 6.97 9.94 10.72
C ASP A 66 6.49 10.77 9.52
N LEU A 67 5.71 10.14 8.63
CA LEU A 67 5.12 10.79 7.45
C LEU A 67 4.02 11.79 7.80
N SER A 68 3.34 11.61 8.93
CA SER A 68 2.23 12.46 9.38
C SER A 68 2.66 13.88 9.75
N ALA A 69 3.92 14.10 10.10
CA ALA A 69 4.45 15.41 10.46
C ALA A 69 4.91 16.24 9.25
N SER A 70 5.07 15.63 8.07
CA SER A 70 5.57 16.33 6.87
C SER A 70 4.45 16.72 5.92
N HIS A 71 4.45 17.99 5.49
CA HIS A 71 3.47 18.55 4.57
C HIS A 71 3.44 17.87 3.19
N ASP A 72 4.54 17.25 2.77
CA ASP A 72 4.67 16.48 1.54
C ASP A 72 4.51 14.96 1.75
N GLY A 73 4.06 14.56 2.95
CA GLY A 73 3.95 13.17 3.35
C GLY A 73 5.29 12.43 3.45
N GLY A 74 6.42 13.14 3.58
CA GLY A 74 7.76 12.56 3.75
C GLY A 74 8.55 12.38 2.45
N ALA A 75 8.03 12.88 1.32
CA ALA A 75 8.61 12.66 0.00
C ALA A 75 10.02 13.21 -0.17
N ALA A 76 10.29 14.42 0.32
CA ALA A 76 11.62 15.01 0.27
C ALA A 76 12.63 14.19 1.08
N LEU A 77 12.25 13.76 2.28
CA LEU A 77 13.11 12.92 3.14
C LEU A 77 13.38 11.56 2.51
N TYR A 78 12.34 10.92 1.94
CA TYR A 78 12.48 9.67 1.22
C TYR A 78 13.47 9.79 0.05
N LYS A 79 13.25 10.77 -0.83
CA LYS A 79 14.13 11.02 -2.00
C LYS A 79 15.56 11.34 -1.58
N GLN A 80 15.75 12.07 -0.49
CA GLN A 80 17.08 12.34 0.06
C GLN A 80 17.78 11.06 0.50
N ARG A 81 17.09 10.19 1.27
CA ARG A 81 17.64 8.90 1.70
C ARG A 81 17.94 7.98 0.53
N LEU A 82 17.06 7.95 -0.47
CA LEU A 82 17.27 7.15 -1.68
C LEU A 82 18.49 7.60 -2.48
N ARG A 83 18.69 8.91 -2.67
CA ARG A 83 19.91 9.44 -3.31
C ARG A 83 21.19 9.09 -2.54
N ALA A 84 21.12 9.06 -1.21
CA ALA A 84 22.25 8.66 -0.39
C ALA A 84 22.55 7.16 -0.50
N ALA A 85 21.51 6.32 -0.58
CA ALA A 85 21.65 4.87 -0.71
C ALA A 85 22.04 4.43 -2.13
N ARG A 86 21.65 5.20 -3.15
CA ARG A 86 21.84 4.93 -4.58
C ARG A 86 22.34 6.18 -5.30
N PRO A 87 23.59 6.60 -5.06
CA PRO A 87 24.18 7.78 -5.70
C PRO A 87 24.41 7.59 -7.20
N ASP A 88 24.34 6.34 -7.68
CA ASP A 88 24.39 5.92 -9.07
C ASP A 88 23.10 6.22 -9.86
N LEU A 89 21.98 6.52 -9.18
CA LEU A 89 20.71 6.76 -9.84
C LEU A 89 20.51 8.23 -10.21
N SER A 90 19.98 8.44 -11.42
CA SER A 90 19.58 9.77 -11.89
C SER A 90 18.40 10.34 -11.08
N PRO A 91 18.19 11.67 -11.10
CA PRO A 91 17.03 12.29 -10.46
C PRO A 91 15.69 11.70 -10.91
N ASP A 92 15.55 11.36 -12.20
CA ASP A 92 14.31 10.79 -12.74
C ASP A 92 14.06 9.37 -12.23
N ALA A 93 15.11 8.55 -12.11
CA ALA A 93 15.00 7.21 -11.53
C ALA A 93 14.63 7.26 -10.04
N VAL A 94 15.19 8.22 -9.30
CA VAL A 94 14.82 8.50 -7.90
C VAL A 94 13.35 8.93 -7.79
N ASP A 95 12.90 9.80 -8.69
CA ASP A 95 11.51 10.27 -8.70
C ASP A 95 10.53 9.15 -9.07
N ALA A 96 10.90 8.27 -10.01
CA ALA A 96 10.13 7.08 -10.37
C ALA A 96 9.99 6.12 -9.18
N LEU A 97 11.10 5.79 -8.50
CA LEU A 97 11.11 4.92 -7.32
C LEU A 97 10.33 5.53 -6.15
N ALA A 98 10.48 6.84 -5.91
CA ALA A 98 9.69 7.54 -4.91
C ALA A 98 8.20 7.49 -5.25
N SER A 99 7.82 7.75 -6.50
CA SER A 99 6.41 7.65 -6.90
C SER A 99 5.85 6.25 -6.68
N ARG A 100 6.61 5.19 -7.02
CA ARG A 100 6.22 3.81 -6.71
C ARG A 100 6.01 3.60 -5.22
N TRP A 101 6.97 4.03 -4.40
CA TRP A 101 6.90 3.87 -2.96
C TRP A 101 5.67 4.57 -2.37
N PHE A 102 5.42 5.83 -2.77
CA PHE A 102 4.25 6.58 -2.32
C PHE A 102 2.94 6.00 -2.83
N PHE A 103 2.90 5.46 -4.04
CA PHE A 103 1.73 4.76 -4.55
C PHE A 103 1.42 3.52 -3.71
N ASN A 104 2.44 2.70 -3.43
CA ASN A 104 2.32 1.50 -2.61
C ASN A 104 1.86 1.83 -1.19
N LEU A 105 2.49 2.81 -0.55
CA LEU A 105 2.12 3.25 0.78
C LEU A 105 0.70 3.81 0.81
N ARG A 106 0.42 4.82 -0.03
CA ARG A 106 -0.77 5.63 0.10
C ARG A 106 -2.01 4.90 -0.41
N TRP A 107 -1.93 4.33 -1.61
CA TRP A 107 -3.07 3.70 -2.27
C TRP A 107 -3.16 2.20 -2.02
N LEU A 108 -2.02 1.50 -1.93
CA LEU A 108 -2.03 0.08 -1.60
C LEU A 108 -1.85 -0.20 -0.11
N GLY A 109 -1.59 0.82 0.71
CA GLY A 109 -1.43 0.59 2.15
C GLY A 109 -0.30 -0.37 2.50
N VAL A 110 0.68 -0.53 1.59
CA VAL A 110 1.88 -1.37 1.74
C VAL A 110 2.96 -0.48 2.35
N GLU A 111 3.16 -0.61 3.66
CA GLU A 111 4.26 0.04 4.36
C GLU A 111 5.55 -0.76 4.11
N SER A 112 6.60 -0.09 3.65
CA SER A 112 7.86 -0.74 3.31
C SER A 112 8.48 -1.43 4.53
N GLY A 113 8.74 -2.74 4.43
CA GLY A 113 9.34 -3.53 5.50
C GLY A 113 8.39 -3.97 6.62
N ILE A 114 7.10 -3.64 6.55
CA ILE A 114 6.10 -4.06 7.54
C ILE A 114 5.26 -5.17 6.93
N ASP A 115 5.64 -6.42 7.21
CA ASP A 115 4.84 -7.62 6.87
C ASP A 115 3.75 -7.89 7.93
N VAL A 116 3.25 -6.84 8.56
CA VAL A 116 2.18 -6.94 9.54
C VAL A 116 0.84 -6.86 8.79
N PRO A 117 -0.02 -7.90 8.87
CA PRO A 117 -1.30 -7.86 8.20
C PRO A 117 -2.16 -6.69 8.72
N ARG A 118 -2.83 -6.00 7.80
CA ARG A 118 -3.88 -5.04 8.13
C ARG A 118 -5.22 -5.75 8.09
N TYR A 119 -6.03 -5.56 9.12
CA TYR A 119 -7.32 -6.21 9.24
C TYR A 119 -8.45 -5.21 9.02
N PHE A 120 -9.51 -5.66 8.37
CA PHE A 120 -10.71 -4.88 8.14
C PHE A 120 -11.92 -5.72 8.48
N VAL A 121 -12.95 -5.10 9.03
CA VAL A 121 -14.19 -5.79 9.37
C VAL A 121 -15.34 -5.13 8.64
N ARG A 122 -16.29 -5.96 8.20
CA ARG A 122 -17.62 -5.50 7.83
C ARG A 122 -18.52 -5.69 9.04
N TYR A 123 -19.24 -4.64 9.40
CA TYR A 123 -20.29 -4.71 10.39
C TYR A 123 -21.65 -5.01 9.76
N GLY A 124 -22.50 -5.69 10.52
CA GLY A 124 -23.90 -5.93 10.22
C GLY A 124 -24.79 -5.62 11.42
N GLY A 125 -26.08 -5.66 11.17
CA GLY A 125 -27.11 -5.24 12.13
C GLY A 125 -27.42 -3.75 12.02
N GLU A 126 -28.66 -3.38 12.31
CA GLU A 126 -29.11 -1.99 12.43
C GLU A 126 -29.08 -1.60 13.92
N GLY A 127 -28.51 -0.45 14.27
CA GLY A 127 -28.58 0.11 15.62
C GLY A 127 -27.24 0.54 16.22
N ALA A 128 -27.26 0.86 17.53
CA ALA A 128 -26.16 1.53 18.23
C ALA A 128 -24.94 0.64 18.56
N THR A 129 -25.02 -0.68 18.32
CA THR A 129 -23.93 -1.64 18.60
C THR A 129 -23.73 -2.55 17.40
N PRO A 130 -22.93 -2.12 16.42
CA PRO A 130 -22.69 -2.89 15.21
C PRO A 130 -22.00 -4.22 15.54
N THR A 131 -22.45 -5.31 14.92
CA THR A 131 -21.88 -6.64 15.12
C THR A 131 -20.98 -6.98 13.94
N PRO A 132 -19.71 -7.39 14.14
CA PRO A 132 -18.85 -7.74 13.03
C PRO A 132 -19.33 -9.04 12.38
N ILE A 133 -19.48 -9.04 11.04
CA ILE A 133 -20.04 -10.17 10.27
C ILE A 133 -19.07 -10.73 9.23
N SER A 134 -17.98 -10.04 8.92
CA SER A 134 -16.94 -10.54 8.03
C SER A 134 -15.60 -9.92 8.36
N LEU A 135 -14.54 -10.73 8.37
CA LEU A 135 -13.17 -10.27 8.56
C LEU A 135 -12.39 -10.39 7.24
N PHE A 136 -11.64 -9.36 6.96
CA PHE A 136 -10.76 -9.22 5.81
C PHE A 136 -9.34 -8.96 6.31
N ARG A 137 -8.34 -9.37 5.53
CA ARG A 137 -6.95 -9.03 5.79
C ARG A 137 -6.24 -8.67 4.49
N ARG A 138 -5.37 -7.68 4.57
CA ARG A 138 -4.33 -7.41 3.58
C ARG A 138 -2.99 -7.75 4.18
N ARG A 139 -2.21 -8.57 3.48
CA ARG A 139 -0.83 -8.90 3.82
C ARG A 139 0.08 -8.66 2.63
N THR A 140 1.38 -8.58 2.86
CA THR A 140 2.35 -8.49 1.78
C THR A 140 2.92 -9.88 1.49
N VAL A 141 2.96 -10.28 0.22
CA VAL A 141 3.58 -11.54 -0.21
C VAL A 141 4.46 -11.22 -1.39
N ASP A 142 5.75 -11.50 -1.27
CA ASP A 142 6.75 -11.21 -2.31
C ASP A 142 6.65 -9.74 -2.81
N GLY A 143 6.48 -8.81 -1.86
CA GLY A 143 6.34 -7.37 -2.14
C GLY A 143 5.01 -6.95 -2.77
N ARG A 144 4.01 -7.84 -2.87
CA ARG A 144 2.69 -7.55 -3.45
C ARG A 144 1.60 -7.67 -2.39
N PRO A 145 0.61 -6.76 -2.36
CA PRO A 145 -0.52 -6.90 -1.47
C PRO A 145 -1.39 -8.08 -1.90
N VAL A 146 -1.75 -8.93 -0.93
CA VAL A 146 -2.69 -10.03 -1.09
C VAL A 146 -3.88 -9.75 -0.16
N ASP A 147 -5.04 -9.54 -0.80
CA ASP A 147 -6.30 -9.28 -0.12
C ASP A 147 -7.10 -10.56 0.04
N GLU A 148 -7.51 -10.85 1.26
CA GLU A 148 -8.22 -12.06 1.61
C GLU A 148 -9.41 -11.77 2.52
N VAL A 149 -10.41 -12.64 2.44
CA VAL A 149 -11.57 -12.66 3.32
C VAL A 149 -11.61 -13.99 4.07
N LEU A 150 -11.87 -13.93 5.37
CA LEU A 150 -12.02 -15.12 6.21
C LEU A 150 -13.36 -15.79 5.87
N LYS A 151 -13.32 -17.06 5.44
CA LYS A 151 -14.53 -17.86 5.19
C LYS A 151 -14.87 -18.78 6.36
N ASP A 152 -13.83 -19.29 7.01
CA ASP A 152 -13.91 -20.07 8.25
C ASP A 152 -12.57 -19.93 8.98
N VAL A 153 -12.48 -20.35 10.23
CA VAL A 153 -11.25 -20.26 11.05
C VAL A 153 -10.07 -20.90 10.31
N GLY A 154 -9.03 -20.09 10.04
CA GLY A 154 -7.85 -20.52 9.28
C GLY A 154 -8.04 -20.67 7.77
N ASN A 155 -9.26 -20.52 7.24
CA ASN A 155 -9.58 -20.60 5.82
C ASN A 155 -9.80 -19.20 5.23
N TRP A 156 -8.74 -18.66 4.65
CA TRP A 156 -8.72 -17.38 3.95
C TRP A 156 -8.87 -17.62 2.44
N GLN A 157 -9.71 -16.80 1.80
CA GLN A 157 -9.94 -16.86 0.36
C GLN A 157 -9.64 -15.50 -0.28
N PRO A 158 -9.25 -15.46 -1.56
CA PRO A 158 -9.05 -14.19 -2.26
C PRO A 158 -10.27 -13.27 -2.16
N ASP A 159 -10.05 -11.99 -1.87
CA ASP A 159 -11.09 -10.96 -1.92
C ASP A 159 -11.43 -10.61 -3.38
N SER A 160 -12.17 -11.49 -4.04
CA SER A 160 -12.54 -11.36 -5.46
C SER A 160 -13.40 -10.13 -5.77
N ARG A 161 -14.02 -9.53 -4.75
CA ARG A 161 -14.85 -8.32 -4.89
C ARG A 161 -14.07 -7.03 -4.64
N ARG A 162 -12.76 -7.13 -4.35
CA ARG A 162 -11.89 -5.97 -4.10
C ARG A 162 -12.41 -5.06 -2.99
N GLY A 163 -13.04 -5.64 -1.96
CA GLY A 163 -13.54 -4.91 -0.80
C GLY A 163 -12.45 -4.09 -0.12
N ILE A 164 -11.28 -4.69 0.15
CA ILE A 164 -10.16 -3.97 0.78
C ILE A 164 -9.61 -2.86 -0.13
N ALA A 165 -9.41 -3.16 -1.41
CA ALA A 165 -8.92 -2.15 -2.36
C ALA A 165 -9.88 -0.95 -2.46
N ASN A 166 -11.20 -1.20 -2.49
CA ASN A 166 -12.20 -0.14 -2.46
C ASN A 166 -12.19 0.62 -1.13
N ALA A 167 -11.99 -0.05 0.00
CA ALA A 167 -11.89 0.59 1.31
C ALA A 167 -10.72 1.56 1.42
N LEU A 168 -9.60 1.24 0.78
CA LEU A 168 -8.42 2.11 0.77
C LEU A 168 -8.56 3.27 -0.23
N ALA A 169 -9.19 3.03 -1.38
CA ALA A 169 -9.40 4.06 -2.39
C ALA A 169 -10.54 5.04 -2.01
N PHE A 170 -11.60 4.54 -1.37
CA PHE A 170 -12.83 5.27 -1.07
C PHE A 170 -13.27 5.06 0.39
N PRO A 171 -12.46 5.48 1.39
CA PRO A 171 -12.70 5.16 2.79
C PRO A 171 -14.04 5.70 3.34
N LEU A 172 -14.56 6.79 2.77
CA LEU A 172 -15.84 7.37 3.18
C LEU A 172 -17.07 6.63 2.63
N GLU A 173 -16.89 5.83 1.57
CA GLU A 173 -17.95 5.07 0.91
C GLU A 173 -17.88 3.57 1.25
N SER A 174 -16.80 3.15 1.90
CA SER A 174 -16.58 1.75 2.24
C SER A 174 -17.45 1.32 3.42
N ASP A 175 -17.93 0.08 3.33
CA ASP A 175 -18.57 -0.63 4.44
C ASP A 175 -17.58 -1.44 5.29
N LEU A 176 -16.27 -1.28 5.02
CA LEU A 176 -15.19 -1.90 5.77
C LEU A 176 -14.53 -0.88 6.68
N GLU A 177 -14.37 -1.24 7.95
CA GLU A 177 -13.60 -0.48 8.92
C GLU A 177 -12.29 -1.19 9.23
N GLN A 178 -11.18 -0.45 9.28
CA GLN A 178 -9.91 -1.02 9.70
C GLN A 178 -9.95 -1.28 11.22
N VAL A 179 -9.56 -2.50 11.61
CA VAL A 179 -9.53 -2.94 13.01
C VAL A 179 -8.11 -3.33 13.42
N THR A 180 -7.89 -3.40 14.73
CA THR A 180 -6.61 -3.83 15.30
C THR A 180 -6.40 -5.35 15.15
N ALA A 181 -5.15 -5.81 15.33
CA ALA A 181 -4.84 -7.24 15.35
C ALA A 181 -5.56 -7.98 16.50
N ASP A 182 -5.74 -7.32 17.65
CA ASP A 182 -6.46 -7.88 18.79
C ASP A 182 -7.95 -8.06 18.50
N GLU A 183 -8.58 -7.09 17.82
CA GLU A 183 -9.97 -7.20 17.34
C GLU A 183 -10.13 -8.29 16.28
N ALA A 184 -9.15 -8.43 15.39
CA ALA A 184 -9.14 -9.53 14.41
C ALA A 184 -9.05 -10.90 15.10
N ALA A 185 -8.21 -11.03 16.13
CA ALA A 185 -8.14 -12.24 16.95
C ALA A 185 -9.46 -12.51 17.68
N GLU A 186 -10.11 -11.46 18.21
CA GLU A 186 -11.44 -11.58 18.82
C GLU A 186 -12.49 -12.08 17.80
N PHE A 187 -12.45 -11.59 16.56
CA PHE A 187 -13.33 -12.06 15.49
C PHE A 187 -13.10 -13.55 15.19
N GLU A 188 -11.84 -14.00 15.10
CA GLU A 188 -11.54 -15.42 14.87
C GLU A 188 -12.05 -16.32 16.00
N ASP A 189 -11.99 -15.84 17.26
CA ASP A 189 -12.60 -16.53 18.39
C ASP A 189 -14.14 -16.60 18.28
N MET A 190 -14.79 -15.52 17.82
CA MET A 190 -16.23 -15.50 17.54
C MET A 190 -16.61 -16.49 16.43
N ALA A 191 -15.83 -16.54 15.35
CA ALA A 191 -16.02 -17.48 14.25
C ALA A 191 -15.88 -18.92 14.73
N ARG A 192 -14.86 -19.21 15.55
CA ARG A 192 -14.65 -20.53 16.17
C ARG A 192 -15.82 -20.94 17.06
N ALA A 193 -16.34 -20.01 17.85
CA ALA A 193 -17.49 -20.22 18.72
C ALA A 193 -18.85 -20.17 17.98
N ARG A 194 -18.85 -19.77 16.71
CA ARG A 194 -20.06 -19.46 15.91
C ARG A 194 -21.02 -18.49 16.63
N ARG A 195 -20.46 -17.53 17.35
CA ARG A 195 -21.20 -16.56 18.14
C ARG A 195 -20.63 -15.18 17.90
N TYR A 196 -21.30 -14.43 17.03
CA TYR A 196 -20.93 -13.06 16.72
C TYR A 196 -21.60 -12.10 17.70
N VAL A 197 -20.78 -11.24 18.31
CA VAL A 197 -21.17 -10.19 19.24
C VAL A 197 -20.33 -8.95 18.92
N PRO A 198 -20.73 -7.74 19.33
CA PRO A 198 -19.87 -6.57 19.21
C PRO A 198 -18.50 -6.82 19.88
N PHE A 199 -17.43 -6.23 19.33
CA PHE A 199 -16.10 -6.31 19.92
C PHE A 199 -16.10 -5.79 21.35
N ARG A 200 -15.31 -6.42 22.23
CA ARG A 200 -15.16 -5.98 23.63
C ARG A 200 -14.48 -4.62 23.72
N SER A 201 -13.63 -4.30 22.76
CA SER A 201 -12.87 -3.05 22.65
C SER A 201 -13.66 -1.90 22.02
N HIS A 202 -14.90 -2.13 21.56
CA HIS A 202 -15.58 -1.20 20.66
C HIS A 202 -15.66 0.20 21.26
N ARG A 203 -14.85 1.12 20.71
CA ARG A 203 -15.09 2.56 20.85
C ARG A 203 -16.38 2.83 20.11
N GLY A 204 -17.44 3.19 20.84
CA GLY A 204 -18.67 3.66 20.21
C GLY A 204 -18.36 4.81 19.24
N PRO A 205 -19.24 5.07 18.24
CA PRO A 205 -19.06 6.21 17.35
C PRO A 205 -18.84 7.48 18.18
N ALA A 206 -17.90 8.33 17.75
CA ALA A 206 -17.69 9.63 18.38
C ALA A 206 -19.04 10.33 18.53
N PRO A 207 -19.37 10.89 19.72
CA PRO A 207 -20.63 11.57 19.91
C PRO A 207 -20.72 12.68 18.88
N THR A 208 -21.72 12.61 18.00
CA THR A 208 -22.16 13.75 17.22
C THR A 208 -22.58 14.81 18.21
N GLU A 209 -21.74 15.84 18.38
CA GLU A 209 -22.10 17.02 19.17
C GLU A 209 -23.47 17.50 18.73
N GLY A 210 -24.41 17.41 19.66
CA GLY A 210 -25.77 17.87 19.49
C GLY A 210 -25.73 19.34 19.09
N ARG A 211 -26.18 19.61 17.87
CA ARG A 211 -26.55 20.95 17.43
C ARG A 211 -27.79 21.35 18.23
N GLU A 212 -27.59 21.87 19.44
CA GLU A 212 -28.64 22.54 20.18
C GLU A 212 -29.13 23.71 19.32
N ARG A 213 -30.34 23.53 18.76
CA ARG A 213 -31.14 24.65 18.30
C ARG A 213 -31.67 25.33 19.55
N SER A 214 -31.10 26.48 19.88
CA SER A 214 -31.80 27.47 20.70
C SER A 214 -33.00 27.96 19.90
N GLU A 215 -34.17 27.39 20.18
CA GLU A 215 -35.43 28.12 20.03
C GLU A 215 -35.52 29.09 21.21
N GLU A 216 -35.40 30.38 20.94
CA GLU A 216 -35.77 31.43 21.88
C GLU A 216 -36.70 32.41 21.15
N VAL A 217 -38.01 32.26 21.37
CA VAL A 217 -39.04 33.29 21.17
C VAL A 217 -40.05 33.10 22.31
N PRO A 218 -40.31 34.16 23.10
CA PRO A 218 -41.53 34.93 22.90
C PRO A 218 -41.26 36.41 22.58
#